data_AF-A0A1G5UZK6-F1
#
_entry.id   AF-A0A1G5UZK6-F1
#
_cell.length_a   1.000
_cell.length_b   1.000
_cell.length_c   1.000
_cell.angle_alpha   90.00
_cell.angle_beta   90.00
_cell.angle_gamma   90.00
#
_symmetry.space_group_name_H-M   'P 1'
#
loop_
_entity.id
_entity.type
_entity.pdbx_description
1 polymer ?
#
loop_
_entity_poly.entity_id
_entity_poly.type
_entity_poly.pdbx_seq_one_letter_code
_entity_poly.pdbx_strand_id
1 'polypeptide(L)' 'MASIEVGRVCIKTAGREAGEKCAIVEIIDENFVEVIGEAVKNRRCNIAHLEPTEDSIDVSGDADSIKAALADL' A
#
# COMPACT_ATOMS: atom_id res chain seq x y z
N MET A 1 6.52 -16.15 4.45
CA MET A 1 5.99 -15.01 5.22
C MET A 1 6.05 -13.83 4.29
N ALA A 2 4.90 -13.31 3.85
CA ALA A 2 4.90 -12.20 2.89
C ALA A 2 5.51 -10.98 3.59
N SER A 3 6.72 -10.61 3.17
CA SER A 3 7.45 -9.50 3.76
C SER A 3 6.68 -8.22 3.49
N ILE A 4 6.09 -7.67 4.54
CA ILE A 4 5.52 -6.33 4.51
C ILE A 4 6.71 -5.39 4.61
N GLU A 5 7.22 -5.05 3.44
CA GLU A 5 8.34 -4.16 3.24
C GLU A 5 7.84 -2.87 2.59
N VAL A 6 8.52 -1.78 2.88
CA VAL A 6 8.29 -0.50 2.23
C VAL A 6 8.45 -0.69 0.72
N GLY A 7 7.43 -0.29 -0.06
CA GLY A 7 7.36 -0.52 -1.50
C GLY A 7 6.54 -1.73 -1.93
N ARG A 8 6.09 -2.58 -1.01
CA ARG A 8 5.20 -3.70 -1.35
C ARG A 8 3.83 -3.16 -1.78
N VAL A 9 3.31 -3.67 -2.90
CA VAL A 9 1.92 -3.43 -3.29
C VAL A 9 1.03 -4.38 -2.52
N CYS A 10 -0.08 -3.85 -2.04
CA CYS A 10 -1.11 -4.57 -1.29
C CYS A 10 -2.47 -4.21 -1.85
N ILE A 11 -3.43 -5.12 -1.70
CA ILE A 11 -4.83 -4.86 -1.99
C ILE A 11 -5.56 -4.79 -0.66
N LYS A 12 -6.42 -3.77 -0.50
CA LYS A 12 -7.33 -3.75 0.66
C LYS A 12 -8.41 -4.80 0.46
N THR A 13 -8.49 -5.75 1.38
CA THR A 13 -9.55 -6.77 1.37
C THR A 13 -10.80 -6.32 2.12
N ALA A 14 -10.69 -5.30 2.98
CA ALA A 14 -11.77 -4.84 3.85
C ALA A 14 -11.96 -3.32 3.83
N GLY A 15 -13.22 -2.88 3.91
CA GLY A 15 -13.64 -1.48 4.05
C GLY A 15 -14.30 -0.89 2.80
N ARG A 16 -14.49 0.43 2.80
CA ARG A 16 -15.11 1.18 1.69
C ARG A 16 -14.26 1.20 0.42
N GLU A 17 -12.96 0.95 0.56
CA GLU A 17 -11.96 0.91 -0.51
C GLU A 17 -11.48 -0.53 -0.74
N ALA A 18 -12.32 -1.52 -0.40
CA ALA A 18 -11.98 -2.92 -0.64
C ALA A 18 -11.91 -3.21 -2.15
N GLY A 19 -10.86 -3.88 -2.59
CA GLY A 19 -10.54 -4.14 -3.99
C GLY A 19 -9.56 -3.14 -4.61
N GLU A 20 -9.26 -2.03 -3.93
CA GLU A 20 -8.31 -1.04 -4.43
C GLU A 20 -6.86 -1.42 -4.11
N LYS A 21 -5.96 -1.15 -5.06
CA LYS A 21 -4.51 -1.31 -4.89
C LYS A 21 -3.94 -0.16 -4.07
N CYS A 22 -2.99 -0.46 -3.20
CA CYS A 22 -2.24 0.51 -2.42
C CYS A 22 -0.80 0.04 -2.20
N ALA A 23 0.13 0.97 -2.14
CA ALA A 23 1.51 0.69 -1.77
C ALA A 23 1.80 1.11 -0.34
N ILE A 24 2.70 0.38 0.32
CA ILE A 24 3.19 0.72 1.65
C ILE A 24 4.34 1.72 1.51
N VAL A 25 4.22 2.87 2.18
CA VAL A 25 5.21 3.94 2.14
C VAL A 25 6.05 3.95 3.40
N GLU A 26 5.43 3.72 4.54
CA GLU A 26 6.10 3.71 5.82
C GLU A 26 5.50 2.65 6.74
N ILE A 27 6.36 2.03 7.55
CA ILE A 27 5.93 1.10 8.60
C ILE A 27 5.95 1.89 9.90
N ILE A 28 4.77 2.15 10.45
CA ILE A 28 4.62 2.94 11.69
C ILE A 28 4.87 2.03 12.89
N ASP A 29 4.20 0.87 12.91
CA ASP A 29 4.27 -0.12 13.99
C ASP A 29 4.21 -1.53 13.39
N GLU A 30 4.43 -2.56 14.21
CA GLU A 30 4.33 -3.98 13.80
C GLU A 30 2.97 -4.38 13.22
N ASN A 31 1.91 -3.63 13.53
CA ASN A 31 0.54 -3.90 13.06
C ASN A 31 0.00 -2.83 12.10
N PHE A 32 0.70 -1.71 11.94
CA PHE A 32 0.17 -0.55 11.24
C PHE A 32 1.19 0.01 10.25
N VAL A 33 0.69 0.22 9.04
CA VAL A 33 1.47 0.76 7.93
C VAL A 33 0.77 1.99 7.37
N GLU A 34 1.55 2.93 6.87
CA GLU A 34 1.05 4.02 6.06
C GLU A 34 0.96 3.56 4.61
N VAL A 35 -0.24 3.67 4.06
CA VAL A 35 -0.52 3.25 2.68
C VAL A 35 -0.94 4.45 1.84
N ILE A 36 -0.49 4.44 0.59
CA ILE A 36 -0.88 5.37 -0.45
C ILE A 36 -1.43 4.56 -1.62
N GLY A 37 -2.58 4.95 -2.14
CA GLY A 37 -3.11 4.38 -3.38
C GLY A 37 -3.66 5.46 -4.29
N GLU A 38 -4.00 5.08 -5.51
CA GLU A 38 -4.65 5.98 -6.46
C GLU A 38 -6.05 6.37 -5.97
N ALA A 39 -6.88 5.36 -5.68
CA ALA A 39 -8.21 5.53 -5.08
C ALA A 39 -8.18 5.58 -3.55
N VAL A 40 -7.09 5.11 -2.93
CA VAL A 40 -6.95 5.04 -1.47
C VAL A 40 -6.28 6.32 -0.94
N LYS A 41 -7.02 7.10 -0.16
CA LYS A 41 -6.40 8.26 0.53
C LYS A 41 -5.31 7.82 1.51
N ASN A 42 -4.20 8.56 1.52
CA ASN A 42 -3.11 8.44 2.48
C ASN A 42 -3.66 8.32 3.90
N ARG A 43 -3.49 7.14 4.49
CA ARG A 43 -3.93 6.87 5.86
C ARG A 43 -3.15 5.71 6.44
N ARG A 44 -3.07 5.70 7.76
CA ARG A 44 -2.68 4.53 8.54
C ARG A 44 -3.71 3.42 8.34
N CYS A 45 -3.26 2.25 7.92
CA CYS A 45 -4.08 1.04 7.80
C CYS A 45 -3.47 -0.10 8.60
N ASN A 46 -4.32 -1.02 9.06
CA ASN A 46 -3.87 -2.21 9.74
C ASN A 46 -3.43 -3.25 8.71
N ILE A 47 -2.28 -3.87 8.96
CA ILE A 47 -1.72 -4.95 8.16
C ILE A 47 -2.72 -6.10 7.97
N ALA A 48 -3.56 -6.40 8.96
CA ALA A 48 -4.54 -7.47 8.89
C ALA A 48 -5.63 -7.28 7.80
N HIS A 49 -5.75 -6.08 7.23
CA HIS A 49 -6.71 -5.75 6.17
C HIS A 49 -6.05 -5.61 4.79
N LEU A 50 -4.75 -5.87 4.72
CA LEU A 50 -3.94 -5.75 3.52
C LEU A 50 -3.50 -7.14 3.08
N GLU A 51 -3.74 -7.45 1.82
CA GLU A 51 -3.22 -8.65 1.19
C GLU A 51 -2.06 -8.25 0.29
N PRO A 52 -0.81 -8.60 0.64
CA PRO A 52 0.35 -8.24 -0.16
C PRO A 52 0.35 -9.01 -1.47
N THR A 53 0.54 -8.30 -2.59
CA THR A 53 0.69 -8.92 -3.90
C THR A 53 2.16 -9.28 -4.16
N GLU A 54 2.42 -9.96 -5.28
CA GLU A 54 3.78 -10.31 -5.70
C GLU A 54 4.56 -9.09 -6.19
N ASP A 55 3.86 -8.02 -6.53
CA ASP A 55 4.43 -6.78 -7.04
C ASP A 55 5.05 -5.92 -5.92
N SER A 56 6.22 -5.38 -6.23
CA SER A 56 6.91 -4.38 -5.44
C SER A 56 7.23 -3.19 -6.33
N ILE A 57 6.93 -1.99 -5.83
CA ILE A 57 7.27 -0.73 -6.48
C ILE A 57 8.31 0.02 -5.65
N ASP A 58 9.10 0.84 -6.31
CA ASP A 58 10.05 1.71 -5.63
C ASP A 58 9.32 2.94 -5.09
N VAL A 59 9.28 3.10 -3.76
CA VAL A 59 8.61 4.21 -3.05
C VAL A 59 9.59 5.30 -2.62
N SER A 60 10.76 5.39 -3.25
CA SER A 60 11.75 6.45 -2.97
C SER A 60 11.33 7.87 -3.40
N GLY A 61 10.12 8.06 -3.92
CA GLY A 61 9.59 9.34 -4.42
C GLY A 61 8.37 9.88 -3.65
N ASP A 62 7.88 11.04 -4.08
CA ASP A 62 6.71 11.71 -3.51
C ASP A 62 5.40 10.90 -3.71
N ALA A 63 4.39 11.18 -2.88
CA ALA A 63 3.08 10.52 -2.92
C ALA A 63 2.42 10.47 -4.33
N ASP A 64 2.64 11.49 -5.16
CA ASP A 64 2.10 11.52 -6.53
C ASP A 64 2.85 10.59 -7.50
N SER A 65 4.16 10.38 -7.29
CA SER A 65 4.94 9.42 -8.09
C SER A 65 4.51 7.97 -7.81
N ILE A 66 4.20 7.67 -6.55
CA ILE A 66 3.72 6.35 -6.12
C ILE A 66 2.34 6.05 -6.71
N LYS A 67 1.45 7.04 -6.77
CA LYS A 67 0.14 6.90 -7.41
C LYS A 67 0.25 6.63 -8.91
N ALA A 68 1.15 7.33 -9.60
CA ALA A 68 1.39 7.08 -11.02
C ALA A 68 1.93 5.66 -11.26
N ALA A 69 2.88 5.21 -10.44
CA ALA A 69 3.43 3.85 -10.52
C ALA A 69 2.39 2.75 -10.26
N LEU A 70 1.37 3.03 -9.43
CA LEU A 70 0.24 2.12 -9.20
C LEU A 70 -0.77 2.10 -10.36
N ALA A 71 -0.93 3.21 -11.09
CA ALA A 71 -1.85 3.32 -12.22
C ALA A 71 -1.33 2.61 -13.48
N ASP A 72 0.00 2.46 -13.60
CA ASP A 72 0.66 1.77 -14.71
C ASP A 72 0.66 0.22 -14.56
N LEU A 73 0.04 -0.32 -13.49
CA LEU A 73 0.02 -1.74 -13.09
C LEU A 73 -1.41 -2.30 -12.99
#